data_AF-A0A2N2HEY5-F1
#
_entry.id   AF-A0A2N2HEY5-F1
#
_cell.length_a   1.000
_cell.length_b   1.000
_cell.length_c   1.000
_cell.angle_alpha   90.00
_cell.angle_beta   90.00
_cell.angle_gamma   90.00
#
_symmetry.space_group_name_H-M   'P 1'
#
loop_
_entity.id
_entity.type
_entity.pdbx_description
1 polymer ?
#
loop_
_entity_poly.entity_id
_entity_poly.type
_entity_poly.pdbx_seq_one_letter_code
_entity_poly.pdbx_strand_id
1 'polypeptide(L)'
;MIYRNLKSCLDDLERTRQLVRIDEPIDPYIEAGAIQRRVFQAGGPALLFTNVKGTKFPMAANIFGTLARTKFIFRATLRRVEAMLSAKADPALVLKKPGLWPGLALGAWHTLPRT
;
A
#
# COMPACT_ATOMS: atom_id res chain seq x y z
N MET A 1 9.48 -0.04 -0.17
CA MET A 1 8.10 -0.19 -0.67
C MET A 1 8.15 -0.51 -2.16
N ILE A 2 7.17 -1.24 -2.72
CA ILE A 2 7.14 -1.57 -4.16
C ILE A 2 6.94 -0.31 -5.00
N TYR A 3 6.12 0.61 -4.50
CA TYR A 3 5.74 1.83 -5.18
C TYR A 3 6.77 2.93 -4.94
N ARG A 4 7.12 3.64 -6.01
CA ARG A 4 8.00 4.82 -5.95
C ARG A 4 7.26 6.05 -5.48
N ASN A 5 5.96 6.14 -5.77
CA ASN A 5 5.10 7.25 -5.42
C ASN A 5 3.62 6.81 -5.35
N LEU A 6 2.74 7.71 -4.88
CA LEU A 6 1.31 7.43 -4.77
C LEU A 6 0.67 7.08 -6.11
N LYS A 7 1.03 7.79 -7.20
CA LYS A 7 0.50 7.50 -8.54
C LYS A 7 0.75 6.05 -8.94
N SER A 8 1.97 5.55 -8.75
CA SER A 8 2.32 4.15 -9.05
C SER A 8 1.54 3.13 -8.20
N CYS A 9 1.12 3.52 -6.99
CA CYS A 9 0.22 2.70 -6.17
C CYS A 9 -1.21 2.71 -6.74
N LEU A 10 -1.74 3.88 -7.09
CA LEU A 10 -3.08 4.01 -7.67
C LEU A 10 -3.21 3.28 -9.01
N ASP A 11 -2.20 3.40 -9.88
CA ASP A 11 -2.15 2.69 -11.17
C ASP A 11 -2.19 1.16 -10.97
N ASP A 12 -1.51 0.63 -9.94
CA ASP A 12 -1.52 -0.81 -9.61
C ASP A 12 -2.87 -1.27 -9.01
N LEU A 13 -3.50 -0.43 -8.20
CA LEU A 13 -4.86 -0.69 -7.68
C LEU A 13 -5.90 -0.70 -8.82
N GLU A 14 -5.79 0.22 -9.78
CA GLU A 14 -6.68 0.27 -10.95
C GLU A 14 -6.50 -0.98 -11.84
N ARG A 15 -5.25 -1.32 -12.16
CA ARG A 15 -4.92 -2.52 -12.93
C ARG A 15 -5.41 -3.82 -12.28
N THR A 16 -5.47 -3.85 -10.94
CA THR A 16 -5.96 -5.01 -10.18
C THR A 16 -7.44 -4.92 -9.80
N ARG A 17 -8.19 -3.97 -10.38
CA ARG A 17 -9.62 -3.76 -10.11
C ARG A 17 -9.96 -3.50 -8.64
N GLN A 18 -9.00 -2.99 -7.88
CA GLN A 18 -9.16 -2.55 -6.50
C GLN A 18 -9.42 -1.05 -6.39
N LEU A 19 -9.40 -0.33 -7.51
CA LEU A 19 -9.72 1.09 -7.62
C LEU A 19 -10.76 1.30 -8.73
N VAL A 20 -11.68 2.21 -8.47
CA VAL A 20 -12.66 2.71 -9.44
C VAL A 20 -12.41 4.19 -9.70
N ARG A 21 -12.41 4.55 -10.98
CA ARG A 21 -12.33 5.93 -11.46
C ARG A 21 -13.73 6.51 -11.60
N ILE A 22 -13.91 7.74 -11.14
CA ILE A 22 -15.17 8.49 -11.18
C ILE A 22 -14.87 9.80 -11.92
N ASP A 23 -15.44 9.93 -13.12
CA ASP A 23 -15.23 11.06 -14.03
C ASP A 23 -16.37 12.09 -13.98
N GLU A 24 -17.46 11.73 -13.31
CA GLU A 24 -18.56 12.62 -13.00
C GLU A 24 -18.08 13.81 -12.15
N PRO A 25 -18.59 15.04 -12.40
CA PRO A 25 -18.24 16.20 -11.59
C PRO A 25 -18.64 16.02 -10.12
N ILE A 26 -17.66 16.00 -9.23
CA ILE A 26 -17.86 15.86 -7.77
C ILE A 26 -17.66 17.19 -7.06
N ASP A 27 -18.59 17.52 -6.15
CA ASP A 27 -18.41 18.58 -5.17
C ASP A 27 -17.43 18.13 -4.06
N PRO A 28 -16.31 18.85 -3.84
CA PRO A 28 -15.41 18.51 -2.74
C PRO A 28 -16.07 18.71 -1.36
N TYR A 29 -17.08 19.58 -1.27
CA TYR A 29 -17.77 19.85 -0.02
C TYR A 29 -18.78 18.74 0.28
N ILE A 30 -18.44 17.88 1.23
CA ILE A 30 -19.27 16.79 1.77
C ILE A 30 -19.53 15.64 0.79
N GLU A 31 -19.79 15.87 -0.49
CA GLU A 31 -20.14 14.82 -1.45
C GLU A 31 -19.04 13.77 -1.60
N ALA A 32 -17.79 14.18 -1.89
CA ALA A 32 -16.65 13.26 -1.97
C ALA A 32 -16.47 12.41 -0.70
N GLY A 33 -16.64 13.03 0.48
CA GLY A 33 -16.56 12.36 1.77
C GLY A 33 -17.72 11.40 2.02
N ALA A 34 -18.94 11.78 1.63
CA ALA A 34 -20.13 10.95 1.76
C ALA A 34 -20.04 9.70 0.86
N ILE A 35 -19.56 9.87 -0.38
CA ILE A 35 -19.30 8.75 -1.29
C ILE A 35 -18.25 7.82 -0.69
N GLN A 36 -17.09 8.37 -0.27
CA GLN A 36 -16.02 7.60 0.35
C GLN A 36 -16.53 6.81 1.57
N ARG A 37 -17.34 7.44 2.44
CA ARG A 37 -17.88 6.81 3.64
C ARG A 37 -18.79 5.63 3.31
N ARG A 38 -19.70 5.78 2.35
CA ARG A 38 -20.58 4.69 1.91
C ARG A 38 -19.79 3.53 1.33
N VAL A 39 -18.80 3.82 0.49
CA VAL A 39 -17.92 2.80 -0.11
C VAL A 39 -17.09 2.09 0.95
N PHE A 40 -16.57 2.83 1.94
CA PHE A 40 -15.84 2.24 3.07
C PHE A 40 -16.70 1.28 3.88
N GLN A 41 -17.92 1.70 4.25
CA GLN A 41 -18.85 0.86 5.01
C GLN A 41 -19.25 -0.41 4.25
N ALA A 42 -19.30 -0.35 2.91
CA ALA A 42 -19.55 -1.50 2.05
C ALA A 42 -18.30 -2.38 1.79
N GLY A 43 -17.13 -2.05 2.37
CA GLY A 43 -15.88 -2.76 2.10
C GLY A 43 -15.38 -2.60 0.65
N GLY A 44 -15.80 -1.52 -0.02
CA GLY A 44 -15.63 -1.29 -1.44
C GLY A 44 -14.22 -0.89 -1.89
N PRO A 45 -14.05 -0.60 -3.19
CA PRO A 45 -12.77 -0.28 -3.81
C PRO A 45 -12.20 1.07 -3.34
N ALA A 46 -10.93 1.32 -3.66
CA ALA A 46 -10.38 2.67 -3.66
C ALA A 46 -11.08 3.53 -4.72
N LEU A 47 -11.09 4.83 -4.53
CA LEU A 47 -11.76 5.77 -5.42
C LEU A 47 -10.76 6.78 -5.97
N LEU A 48 -10.88 7.10 -7.25
CA LEU A 48 -10.16 8.20 -7.89
C LEU A 48 -11.17 9.12 -8.55
N PHE A 49 -11.43 10.25 -7.92
CA PHE A 49 -12.23 11.34 -8.48
C PHE A 49 -11.36 12.17 -9.41
N THR A 50 -11.63 12.14 -10.71
CA THR A 50 -10.80 12.85 -11.71
C THR A 50 -11.31 14.26 -11.97
N ASN A 51 -12.59 14.52 -11.72
CA ASN A 51 -13.27 15.78 -11.99
C ASN A 51 -13.89 16.34 -10.70
N VAL A 52 -13.07 16.99 -9.87
CA VAL A 52 -13.55 17.63 -8.63
C VAL A 52 -13.68 19.13 -8.86
N LYS A 53 -14.85 19.70 -8.53
CA LYS A 53 -15.16 21.12 -8.78
C LYS A 53 -14.19 22.02 -8.02
N GLY A 54 -13.71 23.07 -8.69
CA GLY A 54 -12.83 24.07 -8.07
C GLY A 54 -11.38 23.64 -7.83
N THR A 55 -10.99 22.44 -8.27
CA THR A 55 -9.60 21.96 -8.21
C THR A 55 -9.10 21.51 -9.58
N LYS A 56 -7.79 21.66 -9.81
CA LYS A 56 -7.11 21.13 -11.01
C LYS A 56 -6.52 19.74 -10.78
N PHE A 57 -6.57 19.24 -9.54
CA PHE A 57 -5.97 17.98 -9.14
C PHE A 57 -7.05 16.92 -8.87
N PRO A 58 -6.83 15.67 -9.31
CA PRO A 58 -7.69 14.56 -8.95
C PRO A 58 -7.56 14.25 -7.46
N MET A 59 -8.60 13.68 -6.86
CA MET A 59 -8.61 13.27 -5.46
C MET A 59 -8.73 11.76 -5.34
N ALA A 60 -7.80 11.14 -4.60
CA ALA A 60 -7.86 9.72 -4.28
C ALA A 60 -8.42 9.52 -2.87
N ALA A 61 -9.30 8.54 -2.72
CA ALA A 61 -9.95 8.23 -1.46
C ALA A 61 -10.06 6.72 -1.24
N ASN A 62 -10.33 6.31 0.01
CA ASN A 62 -10.54 4.91 0.39
C ASN A 62 -9.36 3.96 0.06
N ILE A 63 -8.14 4.47 -0.12
CA ILE A 63 -6.96 3.69 -0.55
C ILE A 63 -6.69 2.53 0.41
N PHE A 64 -6.77 2.78 1.72
CA PHE A 64 -6.58 1.77 2.78
C PHE A 64 -7.89 1.22 3.34
N GLY A 65 -9.00 1.39 2.61
CA GLY A 65 -10.34 1.12 3.12
C GLY A 65 -10.67 -0.34 3.46
N THR A 66 -9.79 -1.29 3.15
CA THR A 66 -9.92 -2.68 3.62
C THR A 66 -8.56 -3.23 4.05
N LEU A 67 -8.56 -4.13 5.03
CA LEU A 67 -7.33 -4.79 5.49
C LEU A 67 -6.66 -5.59 4.36
N ALA A 68 -7.46 -6.26 3.52
CA ALA A 68 -6.95 -7.01 2.37
C ALA A 68 -6.20 -6.09 1.39
N ARG A 69 -6.76 -4.92 1.06
CA ARG A 69 -6.12 -3.93 0.18
C ARG A 69 -4.86 -3.34 0.83
N THR A 70 -4.89 -3.06 2.13
CA THR A 70 -3.71 -2.60 2.87
C THR A 70 -2.58 -3.63 2.83
N LYS A 71 -2.89 -4.92 3.08
CA LYS A 71 -1.91 -6.02 2.94
C LYS A 71 -1.38 -6.12 1.51
N PHE A 72 -2.25 -5.96 0.52
CA PHE A 72 -1.84 -5.94 -0.89
C PHE A 72 -0.85 -4.80 -1.18
N ILE A 73 -1.14 -3.57 -0.75
CA ILE A 73 -0.25 -2.41 -0.95
C ILE A 73 1.12 -2.65 -0.31
N PHE A 74 1.16 -3.24 0.89
CA PHE A 74 2.39 -3.48 1.63
C PHE A 74 3.03 -4.86 1.39
N ARG A 75 2.57 -5.65 0.43
CA ARG A 75 2.96 -7.06 0.23
C ARG A 75 4.47 -7.33 0.19
N ALA A 76 5.30 -6.46 -0.41
CA ALA A 76 6.75 -6.67 -0.37
C ALA A 76 7.38 -6.30 0.98
N THR A 77 6.86 -5.28 1.66
CA THR A 77 7.35 -4.89 2.99
C THR A 77 6.99 -5.96 4.01
N LEU A 78 5.76 -6.48 3.98
CA LEU A 78 5.31 -7.55 4.88
C LEU A 78 6.16 -8.81 4.72
N ARG A 79 6.42 -9.26 3.49
CA ARG A 79 7.32 -10.40 3.23
C ARG A 79 8.72 -10.19 3.79
N ARG A 80 9.26 -8.97 3.71
CA ARG A 80 10.58 -8.65 4.28
C ARG A 80 10.56 -8.66 5.81
N VAL A 81 9.52 -8.09 6.43
CA VAL A 81 9.36 -8.08 7.89
C VAL A 81 9.18 -9.50 8.42
N GLU A 82 8.35 -10.33 7.78
CA GLU A 82 8.19 -11.75 8.12
C GLU A 82 9.53 -12.50 8.03
N ALA A 83 10.29 -12.29 6.95
CA ALA A 83 11.62 -12.89 6.81
C ALA A 83 12.57 -12.46 7.95
N MET A 84 12.58 -11.18 8.32
CA MET A 84 13.41 -10.68 9.41
C MET A 84 12.98 -11.22 10.78
N LEU A 85 11.68 -11.33 11.05
CA LEU A 85 11.15 -11.88 12.29
C LEU A 85 11.51 -13.37 12.41
N SER A 86 11.35 -14.14 11.33
CA SER A 86 11.73 -15.56 11.31
C SER A 86 13.24 -15.76 11.55
N ALA A 87 14.08 -14.89 10.98
CA ALA A 87 15.53 -14.93 11.19
C ALA A 87 15.93 -14.59 12.65
N LYS A 88 15.21 -13.68 13.32
CA LYS A 88 15.42 -13.36 14.74
C LYS A 88 14.89 -14.44 15.69
N ALA A 89 13.82 -15.13 15.31
CA ALA A 89 13.18 -16.16 16.13
C ALA A 89 13.99 -17.46 16.18
N ASP A 90 14.65 -17.86 15.07
CA ASP A 90 15.50 -19.04 15.05
C ASP A 90 16.74 -18.82 14.14
N PRO A 91 17.89 -18.45 14.73
CA PRO A 91 19.13 -18.26 13.98
C PRO A 91 19.64 -19.54 13.29
N ALA A 92 19.23 -20.73 13.76
CA ALA A 92 19.68 -22.00 13.18
C ALA A 92 19.03 -22.29 11.81
N LEU A 93 17.84 -21.74 11.53
CA LEU A 93 17.18 -21.84 10.22
C LEU A 93 17.90 -21.04 9.12
N VAL A 94 18.56 -19.94 9.50
CA VAL A 94 19.40 -19.12 8.60
C VAL A 94 20.68 -19.86 8.20
N LEU A 95 21.25 -20.62 9.15
CA LEU A 95 22.45 -21.44 8.91
C LEU A 95 22.17 -22.61 7.95
N LYS A 96 20.94 -23.15 7.96
CA LYS A 96 20.54 -24.29 7.10
C LYS A 96 20.06 -23.90 5.69
N LYS A 97 19.86 -22.61 5.36
CA LYS A 97 19.40 -22.15 4.04
C LYS A 97 20.34 -21.10 3.42
N PRO A 98 21.38 -21.52 2.67
CA PRO A 98 22.41 -20.61 2.15
C PRO A 98 21.90 -19.56 1.15
N GLY A 99 20.76 -19.79 0.50
CA GLY A 99 20.15 -18.83 -0.45
C GLY A 99 19.59 -17.54 0.20
N LEU A 100 19.49 -17.47 1.53
CA LEU A 100 18.97 -16.30 2.26
C LEU A 100 20.07 -15.33 2.71
N TRP A 101 21.34 -15.70 2.57
CA TRP A 101 22.50 -14.94 3.06
C TRP A 101 22.68 -13.55 2.40
N PRO A 102 22.46 -13.37 1.08
CA PRO A 102 22.63 -12.06 0.44
C PRO A 102 21.67 -10.99 1.01
N GLY A 103 20.46 -11.40 1.40
CA GLY A 103 19.45 -10.50 1.97
C GLY A 103 19.74 -10.09 3.41
N LEU A 104 20.46 -10.93 4.17
CA LEU A 104 20.83 -10.67 5.56
C LEU A 104 22.01 -9.71 5.68
N ALA A 105 23.02 -9.84 4.81
CA ALA A 105 24.18 -8.94 4.80
C ALA A 105 23.77 -7.48 4.49
N LEU A 106 22.89 -7.28 3.50
CA LEU A 106 22.37 -5.95 3.17
C LEU A 106 21.43 -5.40 4.25
N GLY A 107 20.64 -6.26 4.89
CA GLY A 107 19.76 -5.86 5.99
C GLY A 107 20.52 -5.41 7.22
N ALA A 108 21.57 -6.13 7.61
CA ALA A 108 22.40 -5.84 8.77
C ALA A 108 23.07 -4.45 8.67
N TRP A 109 23.56 -4.08 7.48
CA TRP A 109 24.18 -2.78 7.23
C TRP A 109 23.22 -1.62 7.57
N HIS A 110 21.94 -1.74 7.23
CA HIS A 110 20.94 -0.69 7.45
C HIS A 110 20.35 -0.67 8.86
N THR A 111 20.66 -1.66 9.71
CA THR A 111 20.11 -1.79 11.07
C THR A 111 21.12 -1.52 12.19
N LEU A 112 22.39 -1.23 11.86
CA LEU A 112 23.38 -0.86 12.87
C LEU A 112 23.03 0.53 13.44
N PRO A 113 22.98 0.69 14.77
CA PRO A 113 22.74 1.98 15.39
C PRO A 113 23.88 2.93 15.01
N ARG A 114 23.54 4.09 14.45
CA ARG A 114 24.49 5.19 14.27
C ARG A 114 24.61 5.91 15.61
N THR A 115 25.79 5.80 16.22
CA THR A 115 26.21 6.63 17.36
C THR A 115 26.44 8.06 16.91
#